data_AF-A0A7C0V5H6-F1
#
_entry.id   AF-A0A7C0V5H6-F1
#
_cell.length_a   1.000
_cell.length_b   1.000
_cell.length_c   1.000
_cell.angle_alpha   90.00
_cell.angle_beta   90.00
_cell.angle_gamma   90.00
#
_symmetry.space_group_name_H-M   'P 1'
#
loop_
_entity.id
_entity.type
_entity.pdbx_description
1 polymer ?
#
loop_
_entity_poly.entity_id
_entity_poly.type
_entity_poly.pdbx_seq_one_letter_code
_entity_poly.pdbx_strand_id
1 'polypeptide(L)'
;MASQKPLQPHLGWWISAGQPPRAGAGAIRRALRRVNRPLYLVQGPDGPAAADSGQIRIGDNLEQPAGGLPLLAYVPALDPADLGDLCFKARHGLRYAYVCGAMANGITSTAMVEAAARAGMIGYFGAAGLSPKQVEAAVDTLQNALGELPYGFNLIHSPNDPALETAIVDLYLRREVRRISASAYLRLTPQLVRYRVTGIHRGPDGAIVCPNRIKAKVSRVEVASRFFSPPPDKILSALVAQGQISAEEAELAAQVPMADDLTAEADSGGHTDNRPALALLPTMMNLRDRMAAAHGYREPICVGLGGGIATPQATAAAFAMGAAYVLAGSVHQACIESGTTDLVRRMLAEAGQADVVMAPAADMFEMGVKVQVLKRGTLFAVRAAKLYDYYRRYAAWEAIPAKERMALEKDLFRASFEETWQQTAAFFTERDPRQLERARKDPRHKMALVFRSYLGLSSKWPVQGVADRQLDFQVWCGPSMGAFNEWTAGTFLEKPENRDTATVAMNLLYGAAVVLRYADLARSGFAAGPEISRIEPMPLNEIRQTLGEAEQGG
;
A
#
# COMPACT_ATOMS: atom_id res chain seq x y z
N MET A 1 1.20 -8.89 63.57
CA MET A 1 2.20 -8.48 62.57
C MET A 1 1.73 -8.99 61.23
N ALA A 2 1.10 -8.12 60.43
CA ALA A 2 0.64 -8.47 59.10
C ALA A 2 1.87 -8.62 58.19
N SER A 3 2.04 -9.82 57.63
CA SER A 3 3.02 -10.14 56.61
C SER A 3 2.86 -9.17 55.43
N GLN A 4 3.75 -8.18 55.34
CA GLN A 4 3.91 -7.36 54.14
C GLN A 4 4.40 -8.30 53.04
N LYS A 5 3.51 -8.68 52.12
CA LYS A 5 3.93 -9.22 50.82
C LYS A 5 4.99 -8.26 50.27
N PRO A 6 6.12 -8.77 49.75
CA PRO A 6 7.12 -7.91 49.14
C PRO A 6 6.42 -7.06 48.08
N LEU A 7 6.46 -5.74 48.25
CA LEU A 7 5.99 -4.80 47.24
C LEU A 7 6.68 -5.18 45.93
N GLN A 8 5.89 -5.42 44.89
CA GLN A 8 6.47 -5.51 43.56
C GLN A 8 7.34 -4.26 43.34
N PRO A 9 8.52 -4.40 42.69
CA PRO A 9 9.31 -3.24 42.33
C PRO A 9 8.41 -2.27 41.56
N HIS A 10 8.33 -1.04 42.06
CA HIS A 10 7.51 0.03 41.48
C HIS A 10 8.44 1.10 40.92
N LEU A 11 8.01 1.75 39.84
CA LEU A 11 8.78 2.77 39.13
C LEU A 11 8.80 4.12 39.88
N GLY A 12 7.93 4.26 40.88
CA GLY A 12 7.74 5.48 41.66
C GLY A 12 6.28 5.60 42.11
N TRP A 13 5.76 6.83 42.16
CA TRP A 13 4.44 7.11 42.73
C TRP A 13 3.52 7.81 41.75
N TRP A 14 2.27 7.37 41.68
CA TRP A 14 1.19 8.07 40.99
C TRP A 14 0.31 8.81 42.00
N ILE A 15 -0.07 10.04 41.66
CA ILE A 15 -0.91 10.92 42.46
C ILE A 15 -2.17 11.23 41.64
N SER A 16 -3.34 11.01 42.24
CA SER A 16 -4.63 11.22 41.56
C SER A 16 -4.88 12.70 41.21
N ALA A 17 -5.48 12.93 40.05
CA ALA A 17 -6.05 14.23 39.66
C ALA A 17 -7.55 14.35 40.02
N GLY A 18 -8.02 13.60 41.01
CA GLY A 18 -9.43 13.63 41.47
C GLY A 18 -10.30 12.48 40.94
N GLN A 19 -9.76 11.61 40.09
CA GLN A 19 -10.43 10.36 39.70
C GLN A 19 -9.68 9.14 40.25
N PRO A 20 -10.37 8.17 40.87
CA PRO A 20 -9.73 6.95 41.37
C PRO A 20 -9.34 6.02 40.21
N PRO A 21 -8.24 5.25 40.35
CA PRO A 21 -7.87 4.24 39.36
C PRO A 21 -8.91 3.11 39.36
N ARG A 22 -9.09 2.46 38.22
CA ARG A 22 -10.09 1.41 38.01
C ARG A 22 -9.41 0.05 37.89
N ALA A 23 -9.78 -0.88 38.77
CA ALA A 23 -9.22 -2.23 38.78
C ALA A 23 -9.79 -3.12 37.66
N GLY A 24 -9.07 -4.21 37.38
CA GLY A 24 -9.51 -5.29 36.49
C GLY A 24 -9.13 -5.12 35.02
N ALA A 25 -9.03 -6.26 34.32
CA ALA A 25 -8.56 -6.32 32.93
C ALA A 25 -9.35 -5.44 31.96
N GLY A 26 -10.67 -5.33 32.15
CA GLY A 26 -11.52 -4.46 31.33
C GLY A 26 -11.20 -2.97 31.48
N ALA A 27 -10.78 -2.52 32.66
CA ALA A 27 -10.35 -1.14 32.87
C ALA A 27 -9.00 -0.85 32.20
N ILE A 28 -8.05 -1.77 32.32
CA ILE A 28 -6.74 -1.70 31.67
C ILE A 28 -6.89 -1.70 30.15
N ARG A 29 -7.71 -2.61 29.60
CA ARG A 29 -8.03 -2.67 28.16
C ARG A 29 -8.64 -1.36 27.65
N ARG A 30 -9.60 -0.77 28.39
CA ARG A 30 -10.19 0.53 28.02
C ARG A 30 -9.17 1.65 28.04
N ALA A 31 -8.27 1.67 29.02
CA ALA A 31 -7.24 2.72 29.11
C ALA A 31 -6.19 2.60 27.98
N LEU A 32 -5.77 1.37 27.62
CA LEU A 32 -4.93 1.11 26.44
C LEU A 32 -5.57 1.59 25.13
N ARG A 33 -6.90 1.50 25.02
CA ARG A 33 -7.69 1.97 23.88
C ARG A 33 -7.89 3.49 23.84
N ARG A 34 -7.71 4.21 24.94
CA ARG A 34 -7.70 5.69 24.97
C ARG A 34 -6.35 6.22 24.51
N VAL A 35 -6.07 6.07 23.23
CA VAL A 35 -4.75 6.32 22.61
C VAL A 35 -4.27 7.78 22.73
N ASN A 36 -5.19 8.73 22.85
CA ASN A 36 -4.92 10.16 23.07
C ASN A 36 -4.66 10.54 24.54
N ARG A 37 -4.62 9.57 25.47
CA ARG A 37 -4.33 9.79 26.89
C ARG A 37 -3.26 8.82 27.37
N PRO A 38 -2.36 9.21 28.29
CA PRO A 38 -1.45 8.26 28.91
C PRO A 38 -2.23 7.22 29.73
N LEU A 39 -1.63 6.06 29.93
CA LEU A 39 -2.09 5.02 30.86
C LEU A 39 -1.08 4.92 32.01
N TYR A 40 -1.58 5.08 33.22
CA TYR A 40 -0.87 4.82 34.46
C TYR A 40 -1.42 3.53 35.06
N LEU A 41 -0.57 2.49 35.14
CA LEU A 41 -0.90 1.29 35.88
C LEU A 41 -0.36 1.44 37.30
N VAL A 42 -1.22 1.32 38.30
CA VAL A 42 -0.86 1.52 39.71
C VAL A 42 -1.24 0.30 40.54
N GLN A 43 -0.56 0.12 41.66
CA GLN A 43 -0.92 -0.87 42.66
C GLN A 43 -2.06 -0.32 43.53
N GLY A 44 -3.29 -0.71 43.23
CA GLY A 44 -4.45 -0.45 44.06
C GLY A 44 -4.57 -1.44 45.23
N PRO A 45 -5.55 -1.24 46.13
CA PRO A 45 -5.79 -2.12 47.28
C PRO A 45 -6.05 -3.57 46.88
N ASP A 46 -6.83 -3.77 45.81
CA ASP A 46 -7.26 -5.09 45.34
C ASP A 46 -6.39 -5.66 44.22
N GLY A 47 -5.33 -4.95 43.82
CA GLY A 47 -4.45 -5.32 42.72
C GLY A 47 -4.18 -4.19 41.72
N PRO A 48 -3.59 -4.52 40.56
CA PRO A 48 -3.31 -3.55 39.51
C PRO A 48 -4.57 -2.83 39.01
N ALA A 49 -4.50 -1.50 38.92
CA ALA A 49 -5.58 -0.63 38.49
C ALA A 49 -5.08 0.42 37.50
N ALA A 50 -5.92 0.77 36.53
CA ALA A 50 -5.60 1.73 35.47
C ALA A 50 -6.16 3.13 35.79
N ALA A 51 -5.34 4.15 35.56
CA ALA A 51 -5.73 5.56 35.52
C ALA A 51 -5.28 6.20 34.20
N ASP A 52 -6.00 7.23 33.77
CA ASP A 52 -5.74 7.99 32.53
C ASP A 52 -5.53 9.50 32.77
N SER A 53 -5.39 9.89 34.04
CA SER A 53 -5.08 11.23 34.52
C SER A 53 -4.28 11.13 35.83
N GLY A 54 -3.69 12.24 36.27
CA GLY A 54 -2.84 12.29 37.46
C GLY A 54 -1.42 12.74 37.15
N GLN A 55 -0.59 12.72 38.19
CA GLN A 55 0.84 13.03 38.13
C GLN A 55 1.64 11.80 38.51
N ILE A 56 2.82 11.64 37.91
CA ILE A 56 3.77 10.59 38.30
C ILE A 56 5.07 11.22 38.79
N ARG A 57 5.68 10.60 39.80
CA ARG A 57 7.06 10.84 40.23
C ARG A 57 7.82 9.54 40.02
N ILE A 58 8.82 9.53 39.13
CA ILE A 58 9.63 8.35 38.80
C ILE A 58 11.05 8.58 39.33
N GLY A 59 11.64 7.55 39.95
CA GLY A 59 13.00 7.60 40.49
C GLY A 59 13.19 6.68 41.69
N ASP A 60 14.45 6.48 42.07
CA ASP A 60 14.82 5.63 43.21
C ASP A 60 14.67 6.38 44.54
N ASN A 61 14.37 5.64 45.62
CA ASN A 61 14.29 6.16 46.99
C ASN A 61 13.35 7.37 47.19
N LEU A 62 12.29 7.47 46.37
CA LEU A 62 11.28 8.52 46.52
C LEU A 62 10.37 8.24 47.72
N GLU A 63 10.24 9.21 48.62
CA GLU A 63 9.21 9.17 49.68
C GLU A 63 7.81 9.12 49.08
N GLN A 64 6.94 8.30 49.69
CA GLN A 64 5.55 8.18 49.27
C GLN A 64 4.81 9.52 49.46
N PRO A 65 4.31 10.15 48.38
CA PRO A 65 3.47 11.33 48.52
C PRO A 65 2.15 10.98 49.23
N ALA A 66 1.55 11.95 49.93
CA ALA A 66 0.24 11.76 50.55
C ALA A 66 -0.81 11.35 49.50
N GLY A 67 -1.47 10.21 49.72
CA GLY A 67 -2.44 9.63 48.77
C GLY A 67 -1.83 9.05 47.50
N GLY A 68 -0.50 8.94 47.41
CA GLY A 68 0.20 8.34 46.29
C GLY A 68 0.07 6.82 46.27
N LEU A 69 -0.16 6.25 45.10
CA LEU A 69 -0.17 4.80 44.87
C LEU A 69 1.12 4.37 44.14
N PRO A 70 1.68 3.18 44.41
CA PRO A 70 2.85 2.68 43.68
C PRO A 70 2.56 2.60 42.18
N LEU A 71 3.42 3.19 41.36
CA LEU A 71 3.35 3.15 39.90
C LEU A 71 3.99 1.85 39.40
N LEU A 72 3.18 0.98 38.79
CA LEU A 72 3.62 -0.28 38.20
C LEU A 72 4.09 -0.09 36.75
N ALA A 73 3.38 0.73 35.97
CA ALA A 73 3.74 1.01 34.59
C ALA A 73 3.26 2.40 34.15
N TYR A 74 3.99 2.99 33.21
CA TYR A 74 3.57 4.18 32.47
C TYR A 74 3.60 3.87 30.98
N VAL A 75 2.49 4.16 30.30
CA VAL A 75 2.38 4.03 28.85
C VAL A 75 1.96 5.39 28.29
N PRO A 76 2.76 6.00 27.40
CA PRO A 76 2.44 7.31 26.86
C PRO A 76 1.15 7.30 26.03
N ALA A 77 0.63 8.49 25.76
CA ALA A 77 -0.33 8.68 24.67
C ALA A 77 0.39 8.42 23.34
N LEU A 78 -0.30 7.81 22.39
CA LEU A 78 0.19 7.55 21.05
C LEU A 78 -0.99 7.68 20.10
N ASP A 79 -1.27 8.89 19.62
CA ASP A 79 -2.36 9.11 18.68
C ASP A 79 -2.03 8.41 17.35
N PRO A 80 -3.00 7.86 16.60
CA PRO A 80 -2.74 7.33 15.27
C PRO A 80 -2.13 8.38 14.32
N ALA A 81 -2.41 9.67 14.55
CA ALA A 81 -1.76 10.77 13.84
C ALA A 81 -0.28 10.92 14.19
N ASP A 82 0.21 10.40 15.32
CA ASP A 82 1.63 10.45 15.71
C ASP A 82 2.46 9.34 15.07
N LEU A 83 1.82 8.34 14.45
CA LEU A 83 2.51 7.26 13.73
C LEU A 83 3.11 7.75 12.42
N GLY A 84 4.32 7.26 12.12
CA GLY A 84 5.06 7.57 10.90
C GLY A 84 5.81 8.90 10.95
N ASP A 85 6.21 9.39 9.78
CA ASP A 85 7.12 10.52 9.64
C ASP A 85 6.36 11.85 9.48
N LEU A 86 6.74 12.87 10.26
CA LEU A 86 6.15 14.20 10.20
C LEU A 86 6.46 14.91 8.88
N CYS A 87 7.64 14.70 8.31
CA CYS A 87 8.05 15.27 7.03
C CYS A 87 7.19 14.70 5.89
N PHE A 88 6.94 13.39 5.89
CA PHE A 88 6.03 12.76 4.92
C PHE A 88 4.63 13.38 4.99
N LYS A 89 4.06 13.47 6.20
CA LYS A 89 2.72 14.04 6.40
C LYS A 89 2.66 15.51 5.98
N ALA A 90 3.63 16.34 6.39
CA ALA A 90 3.67 17.76 6.03
C ALA A 90 3.82 17.96 4.52
N ARG A 91 4.73 17.22 3.87
CA ARG A 91 4.97 17.26 2.41
C ARG A 91 3.72 16.99 1.60
N HIS A 92 2.89 16.06 2.08
CA HIS A 92 1.69 15.62 1.38
C HIS A 92 0.39 16.20 1.93
N GLY A 93 0.44 17.05 2.97
CA GLY A 93 -0.77 17.61 3.59
C GLY A 93 -1.65 16.57 4.27
N LEU A 94 -1.05 15.57 4.92
CA LEU A 94 -1.76 14.42 5.50
C LEU A 94 -1.86 14.53 7.01
N ARG A 95 -2.93 13.95 7.56
CA ARG A 95 -3.06 13.70 8.99
C ARG A 95 -2.40 12.39 9.40
N TYR A 96 -2.57 11.36 8.58
CA TYR A 96 -2.07 10.02 8.87
C TYR A 96 -1.03 9.57 7.84
N ALA A 97 0.02 8.90 8.31
CA ALA A 97 1.07 8.33 7.47
C ALA A 97 0.62 7.02 6.79
N TYR A 98 -0.43 7.12 5.97
CA TYR A 98 -1.11 5.99 5.35
C TYR A 98 -1.36 6.24 3.87
N VAL A 99 -1.03 5.23 3.05
CA VAL A 99 -1.18 5.27 1.60
C VAL A 99 -2.12 4.16 1.14
N CYS A 100 -3.19 4.53 0.46
CA CYS A 100 -3.97 3.61 -0.35
C CYS A 100 -3.22 3.37 -1.68
N GLY A 101 -2.71 2.16 -1.86
CA GLY A 101 -1.90 1.78 -3.01
C GLY A 101 -2.71 1.72 -4.31
N ALA A 102 -2.03 2.00 -5.42
CA ALA A 102 -2.64 1.87 -6.74
C ALA A 102 -2.84 0.41 -7.15
N MET A 103 -4.06 0.10 -7.60
CA MET A 103 -4.47 -1.19 -8.15
C MET A 103 -4.97 -0.94 -9.58
N ALA A 104 -4.42 -1.68 -10.55
CA ALA A 104 -4.60 -1.43 -11.98
C ALA A 104 -6.06 -1.42 -12.45
N ASN A 105 -6.29 -0.96 -13.67
CA ASN A 105 -7.59 -0.92 -14.34
C ASN A 105 -8.67 -0.13 -13.57
N GLY A 106 -8.26 0.90 -12.81
CA GLY A 106 -9.17 1.71 -12.00
C GLY A 106 -9.72 1.01 -10.76
N ILE A 107 -9.14 -0.12 -10.34
CA ILE A 107 -9.55 -0.81 -9.10
C ILE A 107 -9.33 0.10 -7.89
N THR A 108 -8.21 0.81 -7.82
CA THR A 108 -8.14 2.02 -6.98
C THR A 108 -8.86 3.13 -7.72
N SER A 109 -10.17 3.20 -7.48
CA SER A 109 -11.11 4.08 -8.17
C SER A 109 -10.97 5.52 -7.70
N THR A 110 -11.65 6.44 -8.39
CA THR A 110 -11.77 7.82 -7.94
C THR A 110 -12.47 7.91 -6.57
N ALA A 111 -13.53 7.14 -6.35
CA ALA A 111 -14.24 7.08 -5.06
C ALA A 111 -13.34 6.64 -3.90
N MET A 112 -12.46 5.66 -4.13
CA MET A 112 -11.51 5.19 -3.12
C MET A 112 -10.44 6.23 -2.81
N VAL A 113 -9.91 6.91 -3.84
CA VAL A 113 -8.94 8.00 -3.67
C VAL A 113 -9.58 9.15 -2.89
N GLU A 114 -10.82 9.48 -3.21
CA GLU A 114 -11.59 10.50 -2.50
C GLU A 114 -11.82 10.12 -1.02
N ALA A 115 -12.25 8.88 -0.74
CA ALA A 115 -12.44 8.40 0.62
C ALA A 115 -11.15 8.48 1.45
N ALA A 116 -10.00 8.10 0.86
CA ALA A 116 -8.69 8.22 1.52
C ALA A 116 -8.33 9.70 1.79
N ALA A 117 -8.49 10.58 0.81
CA ALA A 117 -8.18 12.01 0.93
C ALA A 117 -9.01 12.67 2.03
N ARG A 118 -10.34 12.43 2.06
CA ARG A 118 -11.25 12.95 3.09
C ARG A 118 -10.95 12.40 4.48
N ALA A 119 -10.37 11.20 4.58
CA ALA A 119 -9.91 10.62 5.83
C ALA A 119 -8.55 11.17 6.32
N GLY A 120 -7.94 12.14 5.62
CA GLY A 120 -6.63 12.69 5.96
C GLY A 120 -5.45 11.78 5.58
N MET A 121 -5.67 10.92 4.59
CA MET A 121 -4.70 9.98 4.01
C MET A 121 -4.48 10.29 2.53
N ILE A 122 -3.65 9.53 1.82
CA ILE A 122 -3.46 9.71 0.36
C ILE A 122 -3.77 8.43 -0.40
N GLY A 123 -4.57 8.54 -1.46
CA GLY A 123 -4.80 7.49 -2.44
C GLY A 123 -4.12 7.77 -3.77
N TYR A 124 -3.65 6.70 -4.43
CA TYR A 124 -3.09 6.78 -5.78
C TYR A 124 -3.99 6.06 -6.78
N PHE A 125 -4.61 6.81 -7.70
CA PHE A 125 -5.53 6.26 -8.69
C PHE A 125 -4.86 5.19 -9.58
N GLY A 126 -5.61 4.12 -9.84
CA GLY A 126 -5.19 2.93 -10.57
C GLY A 126 -5.08 3.07 -12.07
N ALA A 127 -4.24 3.99 -12.57
CA ALA A 127 -4.20 4.34 -14.01
C ALA A 127 -3.62 3.25 -14.94
N ALA A 128 -2.87 2.27 -14.42
CA ALA A 128 -2.28 1.22 -15.24
C ALA A 128 -3.34 0.42 -16.00
N GLY A 129 -3.17 0.22 -17.30
CA GLY A 129 -4.11 -0.52 -18.15
C GLY A 129 -5.27 0.32 -18.72
N LEU A 130 -5.45 1.56 -18.26
CA LEU A 130 -6.46 2.48 -18.79
C LEU A 130 -5.90 3.31 -19.96
N SER A 131 -6.79 3.77 -20.85
CA SER A 131 -6.43 4.71 -21.92
C SER A 131 -6.20 6.12 -21.38
N PRO A 132 -5.42 6.98 -22.08
CA PRO A 132 -5.24 8.37 -21.68
C PRO A 132 -6.55 9.14 -21.45
N LYS A 133 -7.57 8.90 -22.28
CA LYS A 133 -8.90 9.51 -22.13
C LYS A 133 -9.58 9.11 -20.81
N GLN A 134 -9.48 7.84 -20.41
CA GLN A 134 -10.03 7.38 -19.14
C GLN A 134 -9.26 7.94 -17.95
N VAL A 135 -7.94 8.09 -18.07
CA VAL A 135 -7.11 8.73 -17.04
C VAL A 135 -7.47 10.21 -16.91
N GLU A 136 -7.67 10.92 -18.01
CA GLU A 136 -8.10 12.32 -18.01
C GLU A 136 -9.47 12.51 -17.33
N ALA A 137 -10.44 11.66 -17.63
CA ALA A 137 -11.75 11.70 -16.96
C ALA A 137 -11.65 11.46 -15.44
N ALA A 138 -10.72 10.59 -15.01
CA ALA A 138 -10.45 10.38 -13.59
C ALA A 138 -9.77 11.60 -12.94
N VAL A 139 -8.90 12.30 -13.66
CA VAL A 139 -8.31 13.57 -13.22
C VAL A 139 -9.40 14.62 -13.04
N ASP A 140 -10.30 14.79 -14.01
CA ASP A 140 -11.42 15.72 -13.92
C ASP A 140 -12.29 15.45 -12.68
N THR A 141 -12.61 14.17 -12.45
CA THR A 141 -13.45 13.75 -11.32
C THR A 141 -12.79 14.09 -9.98
N LEU A 142 -11.51 13.75 -9.81
CA LEU A 142 -10.81 13.99 -8.55
C LEU A 142 -10.55 15.48 -8.30
N GLN A 143 -10.17 16.25 -9.31
CA GLN A 143 -9.97 17.69 -9.16
C GLN A 143 -11.26 18.40 -8.74
N ASN A 144 -12.39 18.04 -9.36
CA ASN A 144 -13.68 18.62 -9.02
C ASN A 144 -14.15 18.23 -7.60
N ALA A 145 -13.89 16.99 -7.16
CA ALA A 145 -14.37 16.50 -5.87
C ALA A 145 -13.52 16.93 -4.67
N LEU A 146 -12.20 17.07 -4.86
CA LEU A 146 -11.24 17.21 -3.76
C LEU A 146 -10.73 18.63 -3.52
N GLY A 147 -10.79 19.51 -4.53
CA GLY A 147 -10.15 20.83 -4.44
C GLY A 147 -8.67 20.69 -4.05
N GLU A 148 -8.29 21.24 -2.89
CA GLU A 148 -6.92 21.22 -2.38
C GLU A 148 -6.53 19.93 -1.64
N LEU A 149 -7.47 19.01 -1.40
CA LEU A 149 -7.15 17.76 -0.69
C LEU A 149 -6.17 16.90 -1.52
N PRO A 150 -5.21 16.25 -0.87
CA PRO A 150 -4.14 15.55 -1.58
C PRO A 150 -4.63 14.25 -2.23
N TYR A 151 -4.33 14.10 -3.51
CA TYR A 151 -4.48 12.86 -4.26
C TYR A 151 -3.25 12.62 -5.13
N GLY A 152 -3.11 11.39 -5.64
CA GLY A 152 -2.06 11.05 -6.59
C GLY A 152 -2.53 10.07 -7.65
N PHE A 153 -1.68 9.85 -8.65
CA PHE A 153 -1.92 8.91 -9.74
C PHE A 153 -0.77 7.91 -9.89
N ASN A 154 -1.08 6.68 -10.29
CA ASN A 154 -0.03 5.74 -10.65
C ASN A 154 0.57 6.05 -12.03
N LEU A 155 1.88 6.16 -12.11
CA LEU A 155 2.61 6.13 -13.38
C LEU A 155 3.36 4.80 -13.46
N ILE A 156 2.89 3.90 -14.31
CA ILE A 156 3.52 2.60 -14.52
C ILE A 156 4.51 2.66 -15.67
N HIS A 157 5.69 2.08 -15.48
CA HIS A 157 6.65 1.94 -16.58
C HIS A 157 6.08 1.00 -17.65
N SER A 158 6.10 1.45 -18.91
CA SER A 158 5.60 0.66 -20.05
C SER A 158 6.71 0.45 -21.10
N PRO A 159 7.66 -0.49 -20.89
CA PRO A 159 8.83 -0.65 -21.77
C PRO A 159 8.50 -0.87 -23.25
N ASN A 160 7.38 -1.55 -23.52
CA ASN A 160 6.94 -1.89 -24.87
C ASN A 160 6.08 -0.78 -25.52
N ASP A 161 5.69 0.23 -24.76
CA ASP A 161 4.85 1.35 -25.22
C ASP A 161 5.29 2.69 -24.59
N PRO A 162 6.46 3.23 -24.99
CA PRO A 162 6.95 4.52 -24.49
C PRO A 162 6.06 5.72 -24.88
N ALA A 163 5.27 5.58 -25.95
CA ALA A 163 4.35 6.61 -26.40
C ALA A 163 3.20 6.80 -25.39
N LEU A 164 2.69 5.70 -24.83
CA LEU A 164 1.70 5.75 -23.75
C LEU A 164 2.26 6.46 -22.51
N GLU A 165 3.47 6.10 -22.06
CA GLU A 165 4.11 6.75 -20.90
C GLU A 165 4.27 8.26 -21.13
N THR A 166 4.65 8.65 -22.36
CA THR A 166 4.76 10.06 -22.77
C THR A 166 3.41 10.77 -22.71
N ALA A 167 2.36 10.19 -23.29
CA ALA A 167 1.02 10.78 -23.32
C ALA A 167 0.44 10.97 -21.90
N ILE A 168 0.70 10.04 -20.99
CA ILE A 168 0.27 10.13 -19.59
C ILE A 168 1.05 11.20 -18.83
N VAL A 169 2.38 11.29 -19.01
CA VAL A 169 3.18 12.37 -18.40
C VAL A 169 2.75 13.74 -18.92
N ASP A 170 2.52 13.87 -20.23
CA ASP A 170 2.01 15.12 -20.81
C ASP A 170 0.65 15.50 -20.21
N LEU A 171 -0.25 14.52 -20.04
CA LEU A 171 -1.54 14.73 -19.38
C LEU A 171 -1.34 15.22 -17.94
N TYR A 172 -0.50 14.56 -17.15
CA TYR A 172 -0.26 14.92 -15.75
C TYR A 172 0.36 16.31 -15.61
N LEU A 173 1.29 16.69 -16.48
CA LEU A 173 1.88 18.03 -16.48
C LEU A 173 0.85 19.10 -16.88
N ARG A 174 0.10 18.88 -17.96
CA ARG A 174 -0.94 19.84 -18.42
C ARG A 174 -2.06 20.04 -17.41
N ARG A 175 -2.42 18.99 -16.68
CA ARG A 175 -3.51 19.01 -15.69
C ARG A 175 -3.01 19.22 -14.26
N GLU A 176 -1.73 19.52 -14.09
CA GLU A 176 -1.12 19.78 -12.78
C GLU A 176 -1.33 18.67 -11.74
N VAL A 177 -1.28 17.41 -12.18
CA VAL A 177 -1.25 16.27 -11.25
C VAL A 177 0.11 16.26 -10.55
N ARG A 178 0.16 16.79 -9.32
CA ARG A 178 1.42 17.06 -8.59
C ARG A 178 2.02 15.88 -7.85
N ARG A 179 1.36 14.72 -7.79
CA ARG A 179 1.84 13.54 -7.06
C ARG A 179 1.65 12.27 -7.87
N ILE A 180 2.72 11.51 -8.05
CA ILE A 180 2.66 10.18 -8.68
C ILE A 180 3.25 9.07 -7.82
N SER A 181 2.68 7.88 -7.98
CA SER A 181 3.30 6.62 -7.57
C SER A 181 3.98 6.01 -8.78
N ALA A 182 5.31 6.09 -8.85
CA ALA A 182 6.09 5.50 -9.95
C ALA A 182 6.31 3.99 -9.68
N SER A 183 5.78 3.12 -10.54
CA SER A 183 5.80 1.66 -10.35
C SER A 183 6.34 0.90 -11.57
N ALA A 184 6.87 -0.31 -11.34
CA ALA A 184 7.45 -1.20 -12.36
C ALA A 184 8.69 -0.68 -13.11
N TYR A 185 9.30 0.43 -12.66
CA TYR A 185 10.51 0.96 -13.26
C TYR A 185 11.72 0.06 -13.00
N LEU A 186 12.41 -0.33 -14.08
CA LEU A 186 13.70 -1.01 -14.03
C LEU A 186 14.88 -0.05 -14.22
N ARG A 187 14.62 1.12 -14.80
CA ARG A 187 15.55 2.21 -15.07
C ARG A 187 14.75 3.51 -15.11
N LEU A 188 15.40 4.64 -14.91
CA LEU A 188 14.76 5.95 -15.09
C LEU A 188 14.51 6.18 -16.59
N THR A 189 13.38 6.79 -16.91
CA THR A 189 12.98 7.15 -18.28
C THR A 189 13.03 8.66 -18.46
N PRO A 190 13.23 9.16 -19.70
CA PRO A 190 13.10 10.59 -19.99
C PRO A 190 11.76 11.18 -19.55
N GLN A 191 10.67 10.42 -19.70
CA GLN A 191 9.32 10.81 -19.32
C GLN A 191 9.21 11.05 -17.80
N LEU A 192 9.70 10.11 -17.01
CA LEU A 192 9.69 10.22 -15.54
C LEU A 192 10.59 11.37 -15.05
N VAL A 193 11.78 11.53 -15.65
CA VAL A 193 12.69 12.63 -15.33
C VAL A 193 12.03 13.97 -15.67
N ARG A 194 11.43 14.11 -16.85
CA ARG A 194 10.69 15.32 -17.25
C ARG A 194 9.60 15.65 -16.26
N TYR A 195 8.78 14.67 -15.85
CA TYR A 195 7.74 14.89 -14.84
C TYR A 195 8.33 15.46 -13.55
N ARG A 196 9.43 14.87 -13.03
CA ARG A 196 10.09 15.31 -11.80
C ARG A 196 10.52 16.77 -11.86
N VAL A 197 11.17 17.18 -12.95
CA VAL A 197 11.92 18.45 -13.00
C VAL A 197 11.13 19.61 -13.59
N THR A 198 10.03 19.35 -14.31
CA THR A 198 9.22 20.43 -14.90
C THR A 198 8.66 21.35 -13.79
N GLY A 199 8.96 22.64 -13.88
CA GLY A 199 8.57 23.68 -12.94
C GLY A 199 9.41 23.75 -11.66
N ILE A 200 10.53 23.02 -11.58
CA ILE A 200 11.46 23.14 -10.44
C ILE A 200 12.04 24.57 -10.41
N HIS A 201 12.08 25.19 -9.24
CA HIS A 201 12.55 26.56 -9.08
C HIS A 201 13.13 26.80 -7.68
N ARG A 202 13.86 27.91 -7.49
CA ARG A 202 14.27 28.36 -6.16
C ARG A 202 13.15 29.19 -5.52
N GLY A 203 12.76 28.82 -4.32
CA GLY A 203 11.82 29.58 -3.49
C GLY A 203 12.45 30.84 -2.90
N PRO A 204 11.65 31.69 -2.21
CA PRO A 204 12.12 32.94 -1.62
C PRO A 204 13.21 32.78 -0.57
N ASP A 205 13.28 31.64 0.11
CA ASP A 205 14.30 31.30 1.11
C ASP A 205 15.54 30.59 0.50
N GLY A 206 15.59 30.49 -0.83
CA GLY A 206 16.64 29.79 -1.57
C GLY A 206 16.49 28.27 -1.61
N ALA A 207 15.46 27.68 -0.97
CA ALA A 207 15.19 26.25 -1.07
C ALA A 207 14.72 25.88 -2.48
N ILE A 208 15.07 24.67 -2.94
CA ILE A 208 14.58 24.18 -4.23
C ILE A 208 13.18 23.60 -4.03
N VAL A 209 12.21 24.15 -4.77
CA VAL A 209 10.82 23.71 -4.76
C VAL A 209 10.60 22.78 -5.93
N CYS A 210 10.25 21.52 -5.64
CA CYS A 210 9.83 20.54 -6.64
C CYS A 210 8.28 20.48 -6.65
N PRO A 211 7.59 21.08 -7.64
CA PRO A 211 6.13 21.05 -7.66
C PRO A 211 5.57 19.65 -7.91
N ASN A 212 6.31 18.81 -8.65
CA ASN A 212 5.90 17.46 -9.01
C ASN A 212 6.65 16.44 -8.13
N ARG A 213 5.90 15.77 -7.27
CA ARG A 213 6.42 14.83 -6.26
C ARG A 213 6.29 13.39 -6.73
N ILE A 214 7.34 12.62 -6.47
CA ILE A 214 7.41 11.21 -6.86
C ILE A 214 7.56 10.36 -5.62
N LYS A 215 6.60 9.44 -5.45
CA LYS A 215 6.72 8.29 -4.56
C LYS A 215 7.07 7.06 -5.38
N ALA A 216 8.32 6.59 -5.31
CA ALA A 216 8.75 5.39 -6.01
C ALA A 216 8.27 4.14 -5.29
N LYS A 217 7.80 3.11 -6.00
CA LYS A 217 7.46 1.81 -5.41
C LYS A 217 8.39 0.73 -5.97
N VAL A 218 9.24 0.18 -5.11
CA VAL A 218 10.34 -0.70 -5.53
C VAL A 218 10.58 -1.83 -4.53
N SER A 219 11.14 -2.92 -5.02
CA SER A 219 11.53 -4.08 -4.22
C SER A 219 13.04 -4.33 -4.22
N ARG A 220 13.82 -3.58 -5.02
CA ARG A 220 15.25 -3.85 -5.28
C ARG A 220 16.13 -2.65 -5.02
N VAL A 221 17.29 -2.87 -4.39
CA VAL A 221 18.24 -1.82 -4.01
C VAL A 221 18.84 -1.10 -5.21
N GLU A 222 19.03 -1.80 -6.33
CA GLU A 222 19.59 -1.23 -7.56
C GLU A 222 18.63 -0.21 -8.19
N VAL A 223 17.32 -0.44 -8.06
CA VAL A 223 16.29 0.50 -8.52
C VAL A 223 16.12 1.63 -7.51
N ALA A 224 16.06 1.30 -6.21
CA ALA A 224 15.96 2.29 -5.13
C ALA A 224 17.11 3.31 -5.18
N SER A 225 18.34 2.85 -5.43
CA SER A 225 19.51 3.73 -5.55
C SER A 225 19.32 4.80 -6.62
N ARG A 226 18.71 4.46 -7.76
CA ARG A 226 18.44 5.42 -8.84
C ARG A 226 17.38 6.45 -8.46
N PHE A 227 16.40 6.07 -7.66
CA PHE A 227 15.37 7.00 -7.16
C PHE A 227 15.89 7.91 -6.04
N PHE A 228 16.87 7.44 -5.26
CA PHE A 228 17.55 8.26 -4.26
C PHE A 228 18.63 9.17 -4.86
N SER A 229 19.14 8.87 -6.06
CA SER A 229 20.05 9.75 -6.79
C SER A 229 19.33 10.92 -7.47
N PRO A 230 20.07 11.98 -7.84
CA PRO A 230 19.54 13.03 -8.71
C PRO A 230 19.19 12.51 -10.10
N PRO A 231 18.38 13.24 -10.87
CA PRO A 231 18.08 12.90 -12.25
C PRO A 231 19.38 12.85 -13.10
N PRO A 232 19.55 11.86 -14.00
CA PRO A 232 20.81 11.70 -14.73
C PRO A 232 21.08 12.82 -15.74
N ASP A 233 22.30 13.39 -15.72
CA ASP A 233 22.75 14.50 -16.59
C ASP A 233 22.52 14.24 -18.08
N LYS A 234 22.74 12.99 -18.53
CA LYS A 234 22.52 12.61 -19.93
C LYS A 234 21.05 12.74 -20.35
N ILE A 235 20.13 12.42 -19.44
CA ILE A 235 18.69 12.56 -19.69
C ILE A 235 18.31 14.05 -19.64
N LEU A 236 18.79 14.79 -18.64
CA LEU A 236 18.55 16.22 -18.50
C LEU A 236 19.03 17.00 -19.75
N SER A 237 20.25 16.75 -20.20
CA SER A 237 20.83 17.38 -21.39
C SER A 237 20.01 17.11 -22.65
N ALA A 238 19.49 15.88 -22.81
CA ALA A 238 18.64 15.53 -23.92
C ALA A 238 17.27 16.24 -23.86
N LEU A 239 16.68 16.38 -22.67
CA LEU A 239 15.43 17.10 -22.47
C LEU A 239 15.58 18.61 -22.75
N VAL A 240 16.70 19.21 -22.31
CA VAL A 240 17.03 20.62 -22.62
C VAL A 240 17.20 20.81 -24.13
N ALA A 241 17.96 19.94 -24.80
CA ALA A 241 18.18 20.02 -26.25
C ALA A 241 16.86 19.87 -27.05
N GLN A 242 15.87 19.17 -26.50
CA GLN A 242 14.54 19.01 -27.08
C GLN A 242 13.57 20.13 -26.71
N GLY A 243 14.00 21.11 -25.90
CA GLY A 243 13.16 22.20 -25.41
C GLY A 243 12.03 21.73 -24.46
N GLN A 244 12.16 20.54 -23.88
CA GLN A 244 11.13 20.00 -22.97
C GLN A 244 11.28 20.50 -21.53
N ILE A 245 12.48 20.97 -21.16
CA ILE A 245 12.81 21.61 -19.89
C ILE A 245 13.81 22.74 -20.14
N SER A 246 13.90 23.70 -19.22
CA SER A 246 14.88 24.79 -19.26
C SER A 246 16.26 24.36 -18.75
N ALA A 247 17.29 25.14 -19.06
CA ALA A 247 18.63 24.93 -18.52
C ALA A 247 18.67 25.11 -16.99
N GLU A 248 17.89 26.05 -16.46
CA GLU A 248 17.77 26.27 -15.02
C GLU A 248 17.10 25.08 -14.32
N GLU A 249 16.04 24.50 -14.91
CA GLU A 249 15.40 23.31 -14.38
C GLU A 249 16.39 22.13 -14.30
N ALA A 250 17.24 21.96 -15.33
CA ALA A 250 18.28 20.95 -15.34
C ALA A 250 19.38 21.19 -14.29
N GLU A 251 19.79 22.44 -14.06
CA GLU A 251 20.79 22.79 -13.04
C GLU A 251 20.27 22.51 -11.62
N LEU A 252 19.01 22.87 -11.34
CA LEU A 252 18.37 22.63 -10.05
C LEU A 252 18.12 21.15 -9.80
N ALA A 253 17.78 20.39 -10.85
CA ALA A 253 17.52 18.97 -10.78
C ALA A 253 18.67 18.17 -10.15
N ALA A 254 19.93 18.56 -10.41
CA ALA A 254 21.11 17.88 -9.86
C ALA A 254 21.21 17.91 -8.33
N GLN A 255 20.46 18.79 -7.66
CA GLN A 255 20.50 19.01 -6.21
C GLN A 255 19.33 18.34 -5.46
N VAL A 256 18.46 17.62 -6.16
CA VAL A 256 17.28 16.96 -5.59
C VAL A 256 17.22 15.48 -5.97
N PRO A 257 16.68 14.60 -5.13
CA PRO A 257 16.50 13.21 -5.52
C PRO A 257 15.41 13.07 -6.59
N MET A 258 15.49 11.99 -7.36
CA MET A 258 14.43 11.59 -8.29
C MET A 258 13.09 11.33 -7.60
N ALA A 259 13.09 10.81 -6.38
CA ALA A 259 11.89 10.60 -5.57
C ALA A 259 12.04 11.20 -4.16
N ASP A 260 10.97 11.85 -3.71
CA ASP A 260 10.87 12.39 -2.34
C ASP A 260 10.60 11.27 -1.33
N ASP A 261 9.90 10.23 -1.80
CA ASP A 261 9.44 9.11 -0.99
C ASP A 261 9.64 7.79 -1.73
N LEU A 262 9.90 6.72 -0.98
CA LEU A 262 10.08 5.39 -1.53
C LEU A 262 9.31 4.36 -0.71
N THR A 263 8.37 3.65 -1.35
CA THR A 263 7.74 2.46 -0.79
C THR A 263 8.61 1.25 -1.08
N ALA A 264 9.16 0.66 -0.02
CA ALA A 264 9.71 -0.68 -0.04
C ALA A 264 8.54 -1.67 -0.18
N GLU A 265 8.34 -2.23 -1.37
CA GLU A 265 7.29 -3.21 -1.65
C GLU A 265 7.81 -4.63 -1.41
N ALA A 266 7.39 -5.19 -0.26
CA ALA A 266 7.59 -6.58 0.13
C ALA A 266 6.62 -7.50 -0.62
N ASP A 267 6.43 -8.73 -0.14
CA ASP A 267 5.44 -9.63 -0.70
C ASP A 267 4.02 -9.02 -0.74
N SER A 268 3.44 -8.95 -1.94
CA SER A 268 2.20 -8.22 -2.22
C SER A 268 1.34 -8.93 -3.26
N GLY A 269 0.10 -8.47 -3.46
CA GLY A 269 -0.76 -8.94 -4.55
C GLY A 269 -0.34 -8.34 -5.90
N GLY A 270 -0.52 -9.10 -6.98
CA GLY A 270 -0.07 -8.69 -8.32
C GLY A 270 1.42 -8.94 -8.53
N HIS A 271 2.12 -8.03 -9.21
CA HIS A 271 3.57 -8.18 -9.44
C HIS A 271 4.35 -8.08 -8.13
N THR A 272 5.11 -9.13 -7.81
CA THR A 272 5.91 -9.22 -6.58
C THR A 272 7.13 -10.12 -6.80
N ASP A 273 8.24 -9.76 -6.14
CA ASP A 273 9.44 -10.60 -6.01
C ASP A 273 9.37 -11.49 -4.72
N ASN A 274 8.25 -11.47 -3.99
CA ASN A 274 8.00 -12.19 -2.74
C ASN A 274 9.04 -11.89 -1.64
N ARG A 275 9.48 -10.64 -1.51
CA ARG A 275 10.52 -10.26 -0.54
C ARG A 275 9.96 -10.18 0.88
N PRO A 276 10.66 -10.69 1.90
CA PRO A 276 10.23 -10.53 3.29
C PRO A 276 10.31 -9.06 3.75
N ALA A 277 9.20 -8.54 4.29
CA ALA A 277 9.11 -7.17 4.76
C ALA A 277 10.16 -6.82 5.83
N LEU A 278 10.39 -7.76 6.78
CA LEU A 278 11.33 -7.60 7.89
C LEU A 278 12.79 -7.42 7.43
N ALA A 279 13.15 -7.94 6.27
CA ALA A 279 14.48 -7.77 5.69
C ALA A 279 14.55 -6.56 4.74
N LEU A 280 13.49 -6.36 3.96
CA LEU A 280 13.47 -5.35 2.90
C LEU A 280 13.49 -3.93 3.45
N LEU A 281 12.64 -3.61 4.44
CA LEU A 281 12.51 -2.24 4.93
C LEU A 281 13.82 -1.70 5.54
N PRO A 282 14.46 -2.40 6.51
CA PRO A 282 15.74 -1.91 7.06
C PRO A 282 16.83 -1.77 5.99
N THR A 283 16.85 -2.67 5.00
CA THR A 283 17.79 -2.58 3.87
C THR A 283 17.59 -1.30 3.05
N MET A 284 16.33 -0.94 2.76
CA MET A 284 16.01 0.28 2.02
C MET A 284 16.29 1.55 2.83
N MET A 285 16.06 1.53 4.15
CA MET A 285 16.40 2.64 5.05
C MET A 285 17.91 2.87 5.10
N ASN A 286 18.72 1.82 5.29
CA ASN A 286 20.18 1.92 5.28
C ASN A 286 20.72 2.41 3.94
N LEU A 287 20.06 2.07 2.83
CA LEU A 287 20.39 2.62 1.52
C LEU A 287 20.04 4.12 1.45
N ARG A 288 18.84 4.52 1.88
CA ARG A 288 18.40 5.91 1.94
C ARG A 288 19.37 6.77 2.73
N ASP A 289 19.81 6.32 3.91
CA ASP A 289 20.72 7.08 4.78
C ASP A 289 22.07 7.33 4.09
N ARG A 290 22.66 6.29 3.47
CA ARG A 290 23.92 6.42 2.72
C ARG A 290 23.79 7.36 1.53
N MET A 291 22.71 7.27 0.77
CA MET A 291 22.49 8.09 -0.43
C MET A 291 22.20 9.55 -0.07
N ALA A 292 21.37 9.78 0.96
CA ALA A 292 21.08 11.12 1.44
C ALA A 292 22.34 11.81 1.97
N ALA A 293 23.18 11.10 2.72
CA ALA A 293 24.46 11.61 3.18
C ALA A 293 25.43 11.91 2.02
N ALA A 294 25.51 11.01 1.02
CA ALA A 294 26.40 11.18 -0.13
C ALA A 294 26.02 12.37 -1.03
N HIS A 295 24.73 12.69 -1.15
CA HIS A 295 24.25 13.80 -1.97
C HIS A 295 23.98 15.09 -1.19
N GLY A 296 24.00 15.06 0.14
CA GLY A 296 23.82 16.25 0.98
C GLY A 296 22.44 16.89 0.85
N TYR A 297 21.36 16.11 0.65
CA TYR A 297 20.03 16.66 0.45
C TYR A 297 19.53 17.41 1.69
N ARG A 298 18.94 18.59 1.45
CA ARG A 298 18.32 19.41 2.51
C ARG A 298 17.01 18.81 3.02
N GLU A 299 16.19 18.27 2.12
CA GLU A 299 14.91 17.65 2.46
C GLU A 299 15.11 16.13 2.71
N PRO A 300 14.65 15.58 3.85
CA PRO A 300 14.77 14.15 4.12
C PRO A 300 13.95 13.30 3.16
N ILE A 301 14.56 12.23 2.64
CA ILE A 301 13.88 11.20 1.87
C ILE A 301 13.17 10.24 2.83
N CYS A 302 11.88 9.99 2.62
CA CYS A 302 11.10 9.08 3.46
C CYS A 302 11.02 7.68 2.84
N VAL A 303 11.14 6.64 3.66
CA VAL A 303 10.97 5.23 3.23
C VAL A 303 9.78 4.63 3.95
N GLY A 304 8.73 4.27 3.20
CA GLY A 304 7.56 3.56 3.71
C GLY A 304 7.58 2.07 3.38
N LEU A 305 6.66 1.31 3.97
CA LEU A 305 6.52 -0.13 3.75
C LEU A 305 5.16 -0.48 3.12
N GLY A 306 5.18 -1.27 2.05
CA GLY A 306 4.01 -1.93 1.49
C GLY A 306 4.24 -3.44 1.34
N GLY A 307 3.15 -4.20 1.24
CA GLY A 307 3.18 -5.67 1.24
C GLY A 307 3.13 -6.23 2.67
N GLY A 308 2.08 -6.99 2.99
CA GLY A 308 1.85 -7.50 4.35
C GLY A 308 1.04 -6.60 5.29
N ILE A 309 0.82 -5.32 4.94
CA ILE A 309 0.05 -4.37 5.78
C ILE A 309 -1.45 -4.70 5.72
N ALA A 310 -1.93 -5.45 6.71
CA ALA A 310 -3.28 -6.00 6.71
C ALA A 310 -3.90 -6.18 8.10
N THR A 311 -3.14 -5.99 9.18
CA THR A 311 -3.63 -6.11 10.54
C THR A 311 -3.02 -5.00 11.40
N PRO A 312 -3.64 -4.67 12.55
CA PRO A 312 -3.03 -3.80 13.56
C PRO A 312 -1.58 -4.17 13.91
N GLN A 313 -1.29 -5.47 14.03
CA GLN A 313 0.02 -5.99 14.39
C GLN A 313 1.04 -5.78 13.27
N ALA A 314 0.68 -6.08 12.02
CA ALA A 314 1.55 -5.85 10.87
C ALA A 314 1.85 -4.34 10.68
N THR A 315 0.84 -3.50 10.90
CA THR A 315 0.95 -2.04 10.83
C THR A 315 1.85 -1.50 11.96
N ALA A 316 1.67 -1.97 13.20
CA ALA A 316 2.54 -1.64 14.32
C ALA A 316 3.98 -2.08 14.07
N ALA A 317 4.20 -3.28 13.55
CA ALA A 317 5.53 -3.79 13.23
C ALA A 317 6.23 -2.93 12.17
N ALA A 318 5.50 -2.46 11.15
CA ALA A 318 6.04 -1.54 10.15
C ALA A 318 6.55 -0.24 10.78
N PHE A 319 5.74 0.41 11.61
CA PHE A 319 6.15 1.63 12.30
C PHE A 319 7.27 1.39 13.32
N ALA A 320 7.24 0.27 14.04
CA ALA A 320 8.31 -0.11 14.97
C ALA A 320 9.67 -0.34 14.28
N MET A 321 9.67 -0.79 13.02
CA MET A 321 10.87 -0.87 12.19
C MET A 321 11.33 0.48 11.62
N GLY A 322 10.53 1.54 11.78
CA GLY A 322 10.84 2.89 11.31
C GLY A 322 10.28 3.26 9.94
N ALA A 323 9.22 2.57 9.47
CA ALA A 323 8.53 2.98 8.25
C ALA A 323 7.98 4.40 8.39
N ALA A 324 8.30 5.28 7.44
CA ALA A 324 7.81 6.65 7.41
C ALA A 324 6.28 6.71 7.16
N TYR A 325 5.74 5.71 6.47
CA TYR A 325 4.33 5.50 6.20
C TYR A 325 4.09 4.03 5.86
N VAL A 326 2.84 3.61 5.93
CA VAL A 326 2.41 2.28 5.46
C VAL A 326 1.59 2.37 4.18
N LEU A 327 1.68 1.33 3.35
CA LEU A 327 0.88 1.20 2.13
C LEU A 327 0.09 -0.11 2.16
N ALA A 328 -1.24 0.00 2.04
CA ALA A 328 -2.13 -1.13 1.91
C ALA A 328 -2.68 -1.24 0.48
N GLY A 329 -2.87 -2.47 0.01
CA GLY A 329 -3.37 -2.78 -1.34
C GLY A 329 -4.50 -3.78 -1.29
N SER A 330 -4.18 -5.07 -1.10
CA SER A 330 -5.17 -6.17 -1.19
C SER A 330 -6.43 -5.92 -0.34
N VAL A 331 -6.29 -5.47 0.92
CA VAL A 331 -7.45 -5.20 1.80
C VAL A 331 -8.39 -4.12 1.23
N HIS A 332 -7.86 -3.12 0.52
CA HIS A 332 -8.66 -2.09 -0.11
C HIS A 332 -9.42 -2.59 -1.34
N GLN A 333 -8.92 -3.61 -2.03
CA GLN A 333 -9.66 -4.22 -3.13
C GLN A 333 -10.98 -4.87 -2.65
N ALA A 334 -11.09 -5.25 -1.37
CA ALA A 334 -12.33 -5.76 -0.79
C ALA A 334 -13.26 -4.66 -0.28
N CYS A 335 -12.88 -3.37 -0.37
CA CYS A 335 -13.70 -2.26 0.12
C CYS A 335 -14.75 -1.82 -0.92
N ILE A 336 -15.88 -1.27 -0.47
CA ILE A 336 -17.02 -0.90 -1.31
C ILE A 336 -16.70 0.18 -2.35
N GLU A 337 -15.69 1.02 -2.12
CA GLU A 337 -15.26 2.05 -3.05
C GLU A 337 -14.35 1.49 -4.16
N SER A 338 -13.83 0.27 -4.02
CA SER A 338 -12.98 -0.34 -5.05
C SER A 338 -13.71 -0.42 -6.39
N GLY A 339 -12.99 -0.17 -7.48
CA GLY A 339 -13.49 -0.26 -8.85
C GLY A 339 -13.64 -1.70 -9.35
N THR A 340 -13.87 -2.65 -8.44
CA THR A 340 -14.18 -4.05 -8.78
C THR A 340 -15.64 -4.37 -8.43
N THR A 341 -16.12 -5.54 -8.83
CA THR A 341 -17.52 -5.94 -8.61
C THR A 341 -17.76 -6.53 -7.23
N ASP A 342 -19.02 -6.53 -6.78
CA ASP A 342 -19.45 -7.18 -5.53
C ASP A 342 -19.10 -8.66 -5.50
N LEU A 343 -19.14 -9.34 -6.64
CA LEU A 343 -18.73 -10.74 -6.75
C LEU A 343 -17.26 -10.90 -6.34
N VAL A 344 -16.37 -10.06 -6.85
CA VAL A 344 -14.95 -10.10 -6.51
C VAL A 344 -14.72 -9.72 -5.05
N ARG A 345 -15.44 -8.72 -4.53
CA ARG A 345 -15.36 -8.34 -3.10
C ARG A 345 -15.74 -9.51 -2.17
N ARG A 346 -16.79 -10.26 -2.51
CA ARG A 346 -17.16 -11.49 -1.79
C ARG A 346 -16.08 -12.55 -1.88
N MET A 347 -15.55 -12.81 -3.08
CA MET A 347 -14.44 -13.77 -3.27
C MET A 347 -13.21 -13.39 -2.42
N LEU A 348 -12.89 -12.10 -2.30
CA LEU A 348 -11.79 -11.61 -1.48
C LEU A 348 -12.09 -11.75 0.02
N ALA A 349 -13.33 -11.48 0.46
CA ALA A 349 -13.73 -11.64 1.86
C ALA A 349 -13.70 -13.10 2.35
N GLU A 350 -13.80 -14.07 1.45
CA GLU A 350 -13.71 -15.50 1.75
C GLU A 350 -12.28 -16.06 1.71
N ALA A 351 -11.29 -15.28 1.27
CA ALA A 351 -9.92 -15.76 1.12
C ALA A 351 -9.28 -16.09 2.48
N GLY A 352 -8.73 -17.29 2.63
CA GLY A 352 -7.92 -17.68 3.78
C GLY A 352 -6.42 -17.45 3.58
N GLN A 353 -5.63 -17.76 4.61
CA GLN A 353 -4.18 -17.56 4.62
C GLN A 353 -3.45 -18.22 3.43
N ALA A 354 -3.92 -19.40 3.01
CA ALA A 354 -3.29 -20.20 1.96
C ALA A 354 -3.92 -20.01 0.57
N ASP A 355 -4.87 -19.09 0.40
CA ASP A 355 -5.70 -18.98 -0.80
C ASP A 355 -5.12 -18.09 -1.91
N VAL A 356 -3.82 -17.84 -1.88
CA VAL A 356 -3.08 -17.12 -2.93
C VAL A 356 -1.98 -17.98 -3.53
N VAL A 357 -1.59 -17.69 -4.77
CA VAL A 357 -0.55 -18.42 -5.50
C VAL A 357 0.09 -17.53 -6.57
N MET A 358 1.34 -17.81 -6.93
CA MET A 358 1.98 -17.18 -8.09
C MET A 358 1.51 -17.82 -9.40
N ALA A 359 1.06 -17.00 -10.34
CA ALA A 359 0.63 -17.41 -11.68
C ALA A 359 1.37 -16.62 -12.78
N PRO A 360 1.55 -17.16 -13.99
CA PRO A 360 2.15 -16.42 -15.10
C PRO A 360 1.46 -15.08 -15.36
N ALA A 361 2.26 -14.03 -15.54
CA ALA A 361 1.81 -12.70 -15.88
C ALA A 361 1.52 -12.59 -17.38
N ALA A 362 0.59 -11.70 -17.77
CA ALA A 362 0.28 -11.46 -19.18
C ALA A 362 1.38 -10.62 -19.87
N ASP A 363 1.92 -9.66 -19.13
CA ASP A 363 3.13 -8.92 -19.48
C ASP A 363 4.36 -9.76 -19.17
N MET A 364 5.33 -9.74 -20.09
CA MET A 364 6.56 -10.55 -19.97
C MET A 364 6.30 -12.05 -19.74
N PHE A 365 5.17 -12.57 -20.22
CA PHE A 365 4.80 -13.98 -20.17
C PHE A 365 5.91 -14.88 -20.70
N GLU A 366 6.50 -14.49 -21.83
CA GLU A 366 7.59 -15.21 -22.49
C GLU A 366 8.87 -15.30 -21.62
N MET A 367 9.05 -14.38 -20.68
CA MET A 367 10.19 -14.35 -19.74
C MET A 367 9.91 -15.10 -18.43
N GLY A 368 8.70 -15.66 -18.27
CA GLY A 368 8.32 -16.41 -17.07
C GLY A 368 8.04 -15.55 -15.84
N VAL A 369 7.77 -14.26 -16.03
CA VAL A 369 7.34 -13.37 -14.94
C VAL A 369 6.00 -13.86 -14.38
N LYS A 370 5.84 -13.71 -13.07
CA LYS A 370 4.65 -14.15 -12.34
C LYS A 370 4.03 -13.01 -11.53
N VAL A 371 2.76 -13.17 -11.22
CA VAL A 371 1.96 -12.31 -10.35
C VAL A 371 1.29 -13.16 -9.26
N GLN A 372 1.11 -12.60 -8.07
CA GLN A 372 0.41 -13.22 -6.96
C GLN A 372 -1.10 -12.95 -7.06
N VAL A 373 -1.88 -14.03 -7.11
CA VAL A 373 -3.32 -13.99 -7.39
C VAL A 373 -4.10 -14.86 -6.41
N LEU A 374 -5.38 -14.54 -6.24
CA LEU A 374 -6.34 -15.39 -5.55
C LEU A 374 -6.48 -16.73 -6.31
N LYS A 375 -6.45 -17.83 -5.57
CA LYS A 375 -6.64 -19.19 -6.11
C LYS A 375 -7.98 -19.81 -5.71
N ARG A 376 -8.62 -19.31 -4.65
CA ARG A 376 -9.94 -19.79 -4.20
C ARG A 376 -11.04 -19.19 -5.06
N GLY A 377 -12.01 -20.01 -5.47
CA GLY A 377 -13.15 -19.58 -6.27
C GLY A 377 -12.84 -19.28 -7.75
N THR A 378 -11.63 -19.56 -8.21
CA THR A 378 -11.18 -19.38 -9.61
C THR A 378 -10.17 -20.47 -9.98
N LEU A 379 -10.11 -20.85 -11.27
CA LEU A 379 -9.12 -21.77 -11.83
C LEU A 379 -8.03 -21.04 -12.62
N PHE A 380 -8.04 -19.71 -12.64
CA PHE A 380 -7.11 -18.89 -13.41
C PHE A 380 -5.65 -19.32 -13.22
N ALA A 381 -5.18 -19.49 -11.97
CA ALA A 381 -3.77 -19.80 -11.72
C ALA A 381 -3.32 -21.13 -12.35
N VAL A 382 -4.16 -22.17 -12.24
CA VAL A 382 -3.90 -23.48 -12.84
C VAL A 382 -3.93 -23.40 -14.36
N ARG A 383 -4.92 -22.68 -14.91
CA ARG A 383 -5.08 -22.46 -16.34
C ARG A 383 -3.90 -21.69 -16.94
N ALA A 384 -3.48 -20.61 -16.30
CA ALA A 384 -2.33 -19.80 -16.68
C ALA A 384 -1.02 -20.61 -16.63
N ALA A 385 -0.81 -21.39 -15.56
CA ALA A 385 0.35 -22.29 -15.46
C ALA A 385 0.39 -23.30 -16.61
N LYS A 386 -0.76 -23.90 -16.95
CA LYS A 386 -0.88 -24.83 -18.08
C LYS A 386 -0.52 -24.18 -19.42
N LEU A 387 -0.98 -22.94 -19.67
CA LEU A 387 -0.58 -22.18 -20.86
C LEU A 387 0.93 -21.95 -20.93
N TYR A 388 1.56 -21.61 -19.80
CA TYR A 388 3.00 -21.40 -19.75
C TYR A 388 3.80 -22.69 -19.99
N ASP A 389 3.33 -23.82 -19.44
CA ASP A 389 3.93 -25.13 -19.70
C ASP A 389 3.85 -25.49 -21.18
N TYR A 390 2.73 -25.22 -21.85
CA TYR A 390 2.62 -25.40 -23.30
C TYR A 390 3.55 -24.50 -24.09
N TYR A 391 3.64 -23.23 -23.71
CA TYR A 391 4.56 -22.28 -24.35
C TYR A 391 6.04 -22.71 -24.22
N ARG A 392 6.40 -23.37 -23.13
CA ARG A 392 7.76 -23.90 -22.93
C ARG A 392 8.04 -25.16 -23.73
N ARG A 393 7.05 -26.04 -23.89
CA ARG A 393 7.21 -27.36 -24.51
C ARG A 393 7.10 -27.35 -26.03
N TYR A 394 6.25 -26.49 -26.59
CA TYR A 394 5.92 -26.51 -28.01
C TYR A 394 6.40 -25.24 -28.72
N ALA A 395 6.82 -25.38 -29.98
CA ALA A 395 7.29 -24.26 -30.81
C ALA A 395 6.14 -23.51 -31.51
N ALA A 396 4.94 -24.08 -31.58
CA ALA A 396 3.74 -23.52 -32.16
C ALA A 396 2.50 -24.20 -31.55
N TRP A 397 1.31 -23.59 -31.62
CA TRP A 397 0.11 -24.22 -31.05
C TRP A 397 -0.34 -25.44 -31.86
N GLU A 398 0.03 -25.53 -33.14
CA GLU A 398 -0.27 -26.68 -34.00
C GLU A 398 0.47 -27.94 -33.53
N ALA A 399 1.57 -27.79 -32.81
CA ALA A 399 2.34 -28.89 -32.23
C ALA A 399 1.76 -29.40 -30.89
N ILE A 400 0.78 -28.70 -30.31
CA ILE A 400 0.08 -29.16 -29.09
C ILE A 400 -0.79 -30.37 -29.48
N PRO A 401 -0.76 -31.49 -28.73
CA PRO A 401 -1.58 -32.66 -29.01
C PRO A 401 -3.05 -32.30 -29.22
N ALA A 402 -3.67 -32.85 -30.26
CA ALA A 402 -5.02 -32.44 -30.69
C ALA A 402 -6.06 -32.49 -29.56
N LYS A 403 -6.03 -33.53 -28.71
CA LYS A 403 -6.92 -33.66 -27.55
C LYS A 403 -6.75 -32.50 -26.55
N GLU A 404 -5.52 -32.06 -26.32
CA GLU A 404 -5.22 -30.96 -25.41
C GLU A 404 -5.59 -29.61 -26.02
N ARG A 405 -5.34 -29.44 -27.33
CA ARG A 405 -5.75 -28.25 -28.09
C ARG A 405 -7.27 -28.06 -28.05
N MET A 406 -8.04 -29.11 -28.32
CA MET A 406 -9.51 -29.09 -28.23
C MET A 406 -10.02 -28.74 -26.83
N ALA A 407 -9.34 -29.22 -25.78
CA ALA A 407 -9.70 -28.85 -24.41
C ALA A 407 -9.44 -27.36 -24.11
N LEU A 408 -8.34 -26.79 -24.63
CA LEU A 408 -8.08 -25.34 -24.51
C LEU A 408 -9.15 -24.51 -25.25
N GLU A 409 -9.51 -24.91 -26.47
CA GLU A 409 -10.54 -24.23 -27.26
C GLU A 409 -11.89 -24.24 -26.54
N LYS A 410 -12.30 -25.40 -26.02
CA LYS A 410 -13.57 -25.57 -25.33
C LYS A 410 -13.61 -24.91 -23.96
N ASP A 411 -12.65 -25.22 -23.09
CA ASP A 411 -12.75 -24.94 -21.65
C ASP A 411 -12.11 -23.60 -21.25
N LEU A 412 -11.19 -23.08 -22.07
CA LEU A 412 -10.40 -21.90 -21.75
C LEU A 412 -10.74 -20.71 -22.65
N PHE A 413 -10.45 -20.83 -23.96
CA PHE A 413 -10.72 -19.75 -24.90
C PHE A 413 -12.22 -19.59 -25.15
N ARG A 414 -12.97 -20.71 -25.16
CA ARG A 414 -14.36 -20.80 -25.64
C ARG A 414 -14.49 -20.33 -27.10
N ALA A 415 -13.45 -20.61 -27.87
CA ALA A 415 -13.28 -20.29 -29.27
C ALA A 415 -12.14 -21.18 -29.81
N SER A 416 -12.08 -21.37 -31.12
CA SER A 416 -10.93 -22.01 -31.74
C SER A 416 -9.66 -21.17 -31.57
N PHE A 417 -8.50 -21.79 -31.73
CA PHE A 417 -7.23 -21.07 -31.77
C PHE A 417 -7.20 -20.01 -32.88
N GLU A 418 -7.78 -20.33 -34.04
CA GLU A 418 -7.77 -19.42 -35.19
C GLU A 418 -8.69 -18.21 -34.97
N GLU A 419 -9.88 -18.40 -34.40
CA GLU A 419 -10.76 -17.29 -34.02
C GLU A 419 -10.11 -16.39 -32.95
N THR A 420 -9.47 -17.01 -31.94
CA THR A 420 -8.75 -16.27 -30.89
C THR A 420 -7.58 -15.49 -31.48
N TRP A 421 -6.87 -16.06 -32.45
CA TRP A 421 -5.81 -15.38 -33.19
C TRP A 421 -6.35 -14.20 -34.00
N GLN A 422 -7.46 -14.35 -34.73
CA GLN A 422 -8.08 -13.27 -35.50
C GLN A 422 -8.45 -12.08 -34.61
N GLN A 423 -9.07 -12.33 -33.45
CA GLN A 423 -9.38 -11.29 -32.46
C GLN A 423 -8.12 -10.61 -31.91
N THR A 424 -7.09 -11.40 -31.60
CA THR A 424 -5.80 -10.90 -31.12
C THR A 424 -5.11 -10.05 -32.19
N ALA A 425 -5.19 -10.47 -33.46
CA ALA A 425 -4.61 -9.76 -34.58
C ALA A 425 -5.30 -8.41 -34.81
N ALA A 426 -6.63 -8.36 -34.72
CA ALA A 426 -7.39 -7.11 -34.78
C ALA A 426 -6.96 -6.13 -33.68
N PHE A 427 -6.84 -6.60 -32.43
CA PHE A 427 -6.38 -5.79 -31.29
C PHE A 427 -4.99 -5.17 -31.51
N PHE A 428 -4.03 -5.95 -32.01
CA PHE A 428 -2.67 -5.44 -32.26
C PHE A 428 -2.56 -4.62 -33.56
N THR A 429 -3.51 -4.73 -34.49
CA THR A 429 -3.53 -3.88 -35.70
C THR A 429 -3.69 -2.41 -35.34
N GLU A 430 -4.51 -2.10 -34.34
CA GLU A 430 -4.71 -0.72 -33.88
C GLU A 430 -3.64 -0.25 -32.91
N ARG A 431 -3.06 -1.16 -32.11
CA ARG A 431 -2.21 -0.82 -30.97
C ARG A 431 -0.71 -0.96 -31.20
N ASP A 432 -0.27 -2.06 -31.82
CA ASP A 432 1.15 -2.32 -32.10
C ASP A 432 1.32 -3.32 -33.25
N PRO A 433 1.24 -2.87 -34.52
CA PRO A 433 1.36 -3.73 -35.70
C PRO A 433 2.64 -4.57 -35.77
N ARG A 434 3.72 -4.12 -35.09
CA ARG A 434 5.01 -4.83 -35.04
C ARG A 434 4.89 -6.21 -34.40
N GLN A 435 3.96 -6.42 -33.47
CA GLN A 435 3.68 -7.75 -32.90
C GLN A 435 3.19 -8.72 -33.98
N LEU A 436 2.39 -8.24 -34.94
CA LEU A 436 1.86 -9.06 -36.04
C LEU A 436 2.96 -9.43 -37.03
N GLU A 437 3.84 -8.49 -37.36
CA GLU A 437 5.00 -8.74 -38.21
C GLU A 437 5.90 -9.82 -37.63
N ARG A 438 6.15 -9.77 -36.31
CA ARG A 438 6.90 -10.79 -35.60
C ARG A 438 6.17 -12.13 -35.60
N ALA A 439 4.87 -12.15 -35.30
CA ALA A 439 4.07 -13.37 -35.23
C ALA A 439 3.99 -14.12 -36.57
N ARG A 440 4.10 -13.41 -37.71
CA ARG A 440 4.21 -14.02 -39.04
C ARG A 440 5.51 -14.81 -39.24
N LYS A 441 6.59 -14.41 -38.58
CA LYS A 441 7.94 -15.02 -38.69
C LYS A 441 8.25 -16.01 -37.58
N ASP A 442 7.55 -15.90 -36.45
CA ASP A 442 7.78 -16.65 -35.23
C ASP A 442 6.46 -17.27 -34.72
N PRO A 443 6.16 -18.53 -35.11
CA PRO A 443 4.97 -19.26 -34.66
C PRO A 443 4.88 -19.37 -33.13
N ARG A 444 6.02 -19.36 -32.43
CA ARG A 444 6.07 -19.42 -30.98
C ARG A 444 5.58 -18.11 -30.37
N HIS A 445 5.95 -16.98 -30.97
CA HIS A 445 5.43 -15.67 -30.59
C HIS A 445 3.94 -15.55 -30.92
N LYS A 446 3.48 -16.04 -32.08
CA LYS A 446 2.03 -16.12 -32.41
C LYS A 446 1.26 -16.83 -31.29
N MET A 447 1.76 -17.99 -30.85
CA MET A 447 1.20 -18.72 -29.72
C MET A 447 1.23 -17.96 -28.40
N ALA A 448 2.33 -17.26 -28.09
CA ALA A 448 2.39 -16.40 -26.92
C ALA A 448 1.31 -15.32 -26.94
N LEU A 449 1.06 -14.66 -28.08
CA LEU A 449 0.03 -13.63 -28.20
C LEU A 449 -1.38 -14.18 -27.95
N VAL A 450 -1.69 -15.37 -28.46
CA VAL A 450 -2.98 -16.05 -28.19
C VAL A 450 -3.11 -16.43 -26.71
N PHE A 451 -2.05 -16.93 -26.08
CA PHE A 451 -2.10 -17.24 -24.65
C PHE A 451 -2.24 -15.99 -23.79
N ARG A 452 -1.54 -14.92 -24.15
CA ARG A 452 -1.60 -13.62 -23.49
C ARG A 452 -2.95 -12.94 -23.64
N SER A 453 -3.72 -13.22 -24.70
CA SER A 453 -5.07 -12.69 -24.85
C SER A 453 -5.98 -13.21 -23.72
N TYR A 454 -5.92 -14.51 -23.39
CA TYR A 454 -6.61 -15.07 -22.23
C TYR A 454 -6.13 -14.43 -20.91
N LEU A 455 -4.81 -14.35 -20.69
CA LEU A 455 -4.25 -13.76 -19.47
C LEU A 455 -4.60 -12.27 -19.31
N GLY A 456 -4.72 -11.54 -20.40
CA GLY A 456 -5.13 -10.14 -20.39
C GLY A 456 -6.63 -10.00 -20.11
N LEU A 457 -7.47 -10.80 -20.75
CA LEU A 457 -8.93 -10.79 -20.56
C LEU A 457 -9.34 -11.27 -19.17
N SER A 458 -8.61 -12.22 -18.58
CA SER A 458 -8.88 -12.70 -17.21
C SER A 458 -8.76 -11.62 -16.15
N SER A 459 -7.97 -10.57 -16.39
CA SER A 459 -7.91 -9.38 -15.53
C SER A 459 -9.07 -8.39 -15.73
N LYS A 460 -9.72 -8.42 -16.91
CA LYS A 460 -10.82 -7.52 -17.28
C LYS A 460 -12.19 -8.06 -16.89
N TRP A 461 -12.43 -9.36 -17.07
CA TRP A 461 -13.68 -10.03 -16.69
C TRP A 461 -14.14 -9.76 -15.25
N PRO A 462 -13.28 -9.82 -14.21
CA PRO A 462 -13.70 -9.53 -12.83
C PRO A 462 -14.16 -8.08 -12.63
N VAL A 463 -13.51 -7.13 -13.31
CA VAL A 463 -13.85 -5.70 -13.24
C VAL A 463 -15.16 -5.42 -14.00
N GLN A 464 -15.40 -6.12 -15.11
CA GLN A 464 -16.61 -6.01 -15.92
C GLN A 464 -17.81 -6.81 -15.38
N GLY A 465 -17.59 -7.68 -14.39
CA GLY A 465 -18.66 -8.51 -13.80
C GLY A 465 -19.16 -9.63 -14.71
N VAL A 466 -18.29 -10.16 -15.57
CA VAL A 466 -18.63 -11.23 -16.53
C VAL A 466 -18.78 -12.56 -15.77
N ALA A 467 -19.94 -12.78 -15.15
CA ALA A 467 -20.18 -13.85 -14.19
C ALA A 467 -19.96 -15.25 -14.78
N ASP A 468 -20.27 -15.45 -16.06
CA ASP A 468 -20.04 -16.72 -16.77
C ASP A 468 -18.54 -17.06 -16.93
N ARG A 469 -17.65 -16.10 -16.66
CA ARG A 469 -16.18 -16.23 -16.64
C ARG A 469 -15.59 -16.25 -15.22
N GLN A 470 -16.38 -16.40 -14.16
CA GLN A 470 -15.87 -16.37 -12.78
C GLN A 470 -14.68 -17.33 -12.53
N LEU A 471 -14.73 -18.56 -13.07
CA LEU A 471 -13.63 -19.53 -12.96
C LEU A 471 -12.35 -19.12 -13.69
N ASP A 472 -12.40 -18.07 -14.51
CA ASP A 472 -11.27 -17.50 -15.22
C ASP A 472 -10.80 -16.18 -14.62
N PHE A 473 -11.42 -15.69 -13.54
CA PHE A 473 -11.04 -14.40 -12.97
C PHE A 473 -9.60 -14.42 -12.46
N GLN A 474 -8.80 -13.49 -12.97
CA GLN A 474 -7.52 -13.13 -12.38
C GLN A 474 -7.76 -11.99 -11.39
N VAL A 475 -7.69 -12.31 -10.10
CA VAL A 475 -7.81 -11.33 -9.02
C VAL A 475 -6.45 -11.23 -8.32
N TRP A 476 -5.77 -10.10 -8.48
CA TRP A 476 -4.47 -9.86 -7.83
C TRP A 476 -4.63 -9.71 -6.33
N CYS A 477 -4.10 -10.64 -5.56
CA CYS A 477 -4.32 -10.70 -4.12
C CYS A 477 -3.10 -11.32 -3.45
N GLY A 478 -2.62 -10.71 -2.36
CA GLY A 478 -1.54 -11.26 -1.53
C GLY A 478 -2.06 -11.91 -0.25
N PRO A 479 -1.19 -12.58 0.53
CA PRO A 479 -1.57 -13.26 1.77
C PRO A 479 -2.16 -12.31 2.82
N SER A 480 -1.89 -11.01 2.68
CA SER A 480 -2.53 -9.92 3.42
C SER A 480 -4.05 -10.04 3.51
N MET A 481 -4.74 -10.46 2.44
CA MET A 481 -6.21 -10.59 2.50
C MET A 481 -6.64 -11.67 3.49
N GLY A 482 -5.97 -12.83 3.48
CA GLY A 482 -6.25 -13.92 4.43
C GLY A 482 -5.99 -13.52 5.87
N ALA A 483 -4.89 -12.79 6.12
CA ALA A 483 -4.59 -12.26 7.45
C ALA A 483 -5.62 -11.22 7.93
N PHE A 484 -6.08 -10.35 7.03
CA PHE A 484 -7.15 -9.39 7.34
C PHE A 484 -8.46 -10.11 7.65
N ASN A 485 -8.87 -11.07 6.81
CA ASN A 485 -10.11 -11.82 7.01
C ASN A 485 -10.10 -12.59 8.34
N GLU A 486 -8.99 -13.23 8.70
CA GLU A 486 -8.82 -13.89 10.00
C GLU A 486 -8.98 -12.91 11.16
N TRP A 487 -8.33 -11.74 11.07
CA TRP A 487 -8.44 -10.71 12.11
C TRP A 487 -9.87 -10.13 12.24
N THR A 488 -10.62 -10.06 11.14
CA THR A 488 -12.00 -9.55 11.11
C THR A 488 -13.08 -10.62 11.33
N ALA A 489 -12.73 -11.89 11.46
CA ALA A 489 -13.70 -12.97 11.58
C ALA A 489 -14.60 -12.81 12.82
N GLY A 490 -15.91 -13.00 12.66
CA GLY A 490 -16.91 -12.81 13.71
C GLY A 490 -17.20 -11.35 14.06
N THR A 491 -16.74 -10.39 13.25
CA THR A 491 -16.91 -8.95 13.49
C THR A 491 -17.71 -8.29 12.36
N PHE A 492 -18.05 -7.01 12.50
CA PHE A 492 -18.77 -6.30 11.45
C PHE A 492 -17.97 -6.21 10.13
N LEU A 493 -16.63 -6.17 10.18
CA LEU A 493 -15.78 -6.13 8.98
C LEU A 493 -15.64 -7.49 8.27
N GLU A 494 -16.14 -8.59 8.84
CA GLU A 494 -16.19 -9.87 8.14
C GLU A 494 -16.96 -9.73 6.83
N LYS A 495 -18.07 -8.99 6.87
CA LYS A 495 -18.95 -8.74 5.73
C LYS A 495 -18.37 -7.67 4.79
N PRO A 496 -18.22 -7.95 3.48
CA PRO A 496 -17.62 -7.00 2.54
C PRO A 496 -18.39 -5.68 2.40
N GLU A 497 -19.72 -5.69 2.58
CA GLU A 497 -20.55 -4.47 2.55
C GLU A 497 -20.23 -3.46 3.66
N ASN A 498 -19.57 -3.91 4.74
CA ASN A 498 -19.14 -3.07 5.85
C ASN A 498 -17.68 -2.61 5.72
N ARG A 499 -16.99 -3.00 4.64
CA ARG A 499 -15.60 -2.63 4.39
C ARG A 499 -15.58 -1.35 3.58
N ASP A 500 -15.55 -0.19 4.23
CA ASP A 500 -15.20 1.07 3.58
C ASP A 500 -13.72 1.41 3.79
N THR A 501 -13.17 2.19 2.87
CA THR A 501 -11.73 2.45 2.78
C THR A 501 -11.20 3.16 4.02
N ALA A 502 -11.96 4.13 4.55
CA ALA A 502 -11.56 4.91 5.72
C ALA A 502 -11.62 4.08 7.00
N THR A 503 -12.70 3.32 7.21
CA THR A 503 -12.86 2.43 8.36
C THR A 503 -11.76 1.38 8.42
N VAL A 504 -11.45 0.73 7.29
CA VAL A 504 -10.38 -0.25 7.22
C VAL A 504 -9.03 0.39 7.59
N ALA A 505 -8.68 1.51 6.95
CA ALA A 505 -7.40 2.18 7.22
C ALA A 505 -7.27 2.67 8.67
N MET A 506 -8.33 3.28 9.21
CA MET A 506 -8.34 3.76 10.59
C MET A 506 -8.25 2.64 11.61
N ASN A 507 -8.87 1.48 11.35
CA ASN A 507 -8.71 0.34 12.23
C ASN A 507 -7.27 -0.21 12.23
N LEU A 508 -6.57 -0.18 11.10
CA LEU A 508 -5.16 -0.57 11.03
C LEU A 508 -4.27 0.40 11.84
N LEU A 509 -4.47 1.71 11.67
CA LEU A 509 -3.69 2.75 12.38
C LEU A 509 -4.00 2.82 13.88
N TYR A 510 -5.29 2.91 14.23
CA TYR A 510 -5.75 2.90 15.62
C TYR A 510 -5.34 1.62 16.34
N GLY A 511 -5.57 0.47 15.69
CA GLY A 511 -5.12 -0.80 16.22
C GLY A 511 -3.61 -0.85 16.42
N ALA A 512 -2.81 -0.31 15.48
CA ALA A 512 -1.36 -0.26 15.61
C ALA A 512 -0.91 0.56 16.83
N ALA A 513 -1.53 1.71 17.07
CA ALA A 513 -1.27 2.50 18.27
C ALA A 513 -1.55 1.68 19.54
N VAL A 514 -2.68 0.97 19.61
CA VAL A 514 -3.00 0.12 20.77
C VAL A 514 -2.01 -1.05 20.92
N VAL A 515 -1.56 -1.67 19.81
CA VAL A 515 -0.55 -2.74 19.84
C VAL A 515 0.78 -2.24 20.41
N LEU A 516 1.24 -1.07 19.97
CA LEU A 516 2.49 -0.47 20.48
C LEU A 516 2.38 -0.10 21.96
N ARG A 517 1.26 0.49 22.36
CA ARG A 517 0.97 0.80 23.77
C ARG A 517 0.89 -0.46 24.64
N TYR A 518 0.33 -1.54 24.12
CA TYR A 518 0.34 -2.83 24.79
C TYR A 518 1.76 -3.39 24.92
N ALA A 519 2.61 -3.25 23.90
CA ALA A 519 4.00 -3.65 23.96
C ALA A 519 4.78 -2.87 25.02
N ASP A 520 4.53 -1.56 25.18
CA ASP A 520 5.11 -0.74 26.24
C ASP A 520 4.65 -1.20 27.63
N LEU A 521 3.37 -1.54 27.78
CA LEU A 521 2.86 -2.14 29.01
C LEU A 521 3.55 -3.47 29.31
N ALA A 522 3.72 -4.35 28.33
CA ALA A 522 4.40 -5.63 28.53
C ALA A 522 5.88 -5.46 28.91
N ARG A 523 6.58 -4.47 28.31
CA ARG A 523 7.98 -4.13 28.64
C ARG A 523 8.17 -3.67 30.09
N SER A 524 7.12 -3.15 30.73
CA SER A 524 7.16 -2.80 32.16
C SER A 524 7.24 -4.02 33.10
N GLY A 525 7.09 -5.24 32.56
CA GLY A 525 7.03 -6.47 33.35
C GLY A 525 5.61 -6.86 33.78
N PHE A 526 4.59 -6.07 33.40
CA PHE A 526 3.20 -6.43 33.63
C PHE A 526 2.75 -7.56 32.69
N ALA A 527 2.48 -8.72 33.25
CA ALA A 527 1.93 -9.87 32.53
C ALA A 527 0.44 -9.67 32.25
N ALA A 528 0.12 -8.96 31.16
CA ALA A 528 -1.24 -8.74 30.73
C ALA A 528 -1.85 -10.02 30.12
N GLY A 529 -3.03 -10.43 30.59
CA GLY A 529 -3.78 -11.56 30.04
C GLY A 529 -4.24 -11.35 28.59
N PRO A 530 -4.62 -12.43 27.88
CA PRO A 530 -5.03 -12.39 26.48
C PRO A 530 -6.20 -11.41 26.21
N GLU A 531 -7.11 -11.24 27.16
CA GLU A 531 -8.24 -10.33 27.11
C GLU A 531 -7.83 -8.86 26.96
N ILE A 532 -6.66 -8.48 27.46
CA ILE A 532 -6.12 -7.11 27.35
C ILE A 532 -5.47 -6.89 25.99
N SER A 533 -4.77 -7.91 25.47
CA SER A 533 -4.05 -7.86 24.18
C SER A 533 -4.95 -7.89 22.95
N ARG A 534 -6.23 -8.29 23.10
CA ARG A 534 -7.15 -8.50 21.98
C ARG A 534 -7.57 -7.19 21.32
N ILE A 535 -7.09 -6.99 20.08
CA ILE A 535 -7.47 -5.90 19.18
C ILE A 535 -8.56 -6.39 18.23
N GLU A 536 -9.74 -5.80 18.34
CA GLU A 536 -10.89 -6.11 17.50
C GLU A 536 -11.21 -4.87 16.67
N PRO A 537 -11.67 -5.04 15.43
CA PRO A 537 -12.24 -3.97 14.64
C PRO A 537 -13.29 -3.17 15.41
N MET A 538 -13.30 -1.86 15.18
CA MET A 538 -14.22 -0.91 15.77
C MET A 538 -14.85 -0.05 14.65
N PRO A 539 -16.15 0.25 14.72
CA PRO A 539 -16.78 1.21 13.82
C PRO A 539 -16.04 2.56 13.80
N LEU A 540 -15.96 3.20 12.64
CA LEU A 540 -15.17 4.43 12.49
C LEU A 540 -15.63 5.58 13.39
N ASN A 541 -16.94 5.71 13.62
CA ASN A 541 -17.51 6.69 14.55
C ASN A 541 -17.04 6.47 16.00
N GLU A 542 -16.95 5.22 16.46
CA GLU A 542 -16.43 4.89 17.79
C GLU A 542 -14.92 5.19 17.90
N ILE A 543 -14.15 4.95 16.83
CA ILE A 543 -12.73 5.35 16.77
C ILE A 543 -12.62 6.87 16.91
N ARG A 544 -13.38 7.63 16.11
CA ARG A 544 -13.40 9.11 16.16
C ARG A 544 -13.80 9.64 17.53
N GLN A 545 -14.83 9.07 18.15
CA GLN A 545 -15.24 9.42 19.50
C GLN A 545 -14.12 9.18 20.52
N THR A 546 -13.39 8.07 20.38
CA THR A 546 -12.24 7.76 21.25
C THR A 546 -11.10 8.76 21.07
N LEU A 547 -10.88 9.24 19.85
CA LEU A 547 -9.90 10.27 19.52
C LEU A 547 -10.34 11.69 19.93
N GLY A 548 -11.61 11.88 20.29
CA GLY A 548 -12.16 13.20 20.62
C GLY A 548 -12.48 14.05 19.39
N GLU A 549 -12.65 13.42 18.23
CA GLU A 549 -13.06 14.08 17.00
C GLU A 549 -14.57 14.27 16.99
N ALA A 550 -15.05 15.49 16.76
CA ALA A 550 -16.47 15.74 16.56
C ALA A 550 -16.97 15.00 15.31
N GLU A 551 -18.22 14.53 15.33
CA GLU A 551 -18.88 14.06 14.11
C GLU A 551 -18.85 15.20 13.10
N GLN A 552 -18.06 15.05 12.03
CA GLN A 552 -18.23 15.89 10.85
C GLN A 552 -19.61 15.56 10.29
N GLY A 553 -20.58 16.46 10.53
CA GLY A 553 -21.93 16.36 9.97
C GLY A 553 -21.84 16.20 8.47
N GLY A 554 -22.56 15.19 7.96
CA GLY A 554 -22.60 14.83 6.54
C GLY A 554 -23.27 15.86 5.65
#